data_AF-A0ABD0Z1Z3-F1
#
_entry.id   AF-A0ABD0Z1Z3-F1
#
_cell.length_a   1.000
_cell.length_b   1.000
_cell.length_c   1.000
_cell.angle_alpha   90.00
_cell.angle_beta   90.00
_cell.angle_gamma   90.00
#
_symmetry.space_group_name_H-M   'P 1'
#
loop_
_entity.id
_entity.type
_entity.pdbx_description
1 polymer ?
#
loop_
_entity_poly.entity_id
_entity_poly.type
_entity_poly.pdbx_seq_one_letter_code
_entity_poly.pdbx_strand_id
1 'polypeptide(L)'
;ECGGSGASIRAYALHLAADKSTVFAQNIDNFIACTKDSRETRPQVVMRNMRQFMSGMKNYLVKHGEREFERHVERERGKLRANEFLNLDAILEGVMHKLVVRPLKDHLFRLFVDEYKTSGAIQLLADNIEYARTKPLHDLGIRSKIIPPSDEALETICSYLQRLQEVDSPLEKLENLLSCIASIFNSVSKMGGVMLGADDFLPLFVWVLVQKGMISAEIEAEYMWGLLHPSLLSGEGGYYLTTLSSAVHVLKSFRACSEETASGSSLNWGSGPLAEFRSVLKIVVPDEMNGSIITKTLPVRPNMTTRDVCKIIAHKVRITNPQDYGLFKLIDGEETLLTDGECPQDVKANISSSGKHCMFAYKRIDAKIAWPRNTSQ
;
A
#
# COMPACT_ATOMS: atom_id res chain seq x y z
N GLU A 1 26.10 2.99 3.18
CA GLU A 1 26.77 3.20 4.47
C GLU A 1 26.51 4.63 4.93
N CYS A 2 26.15 4.85 6.20
CA CYS A 2 25.92 6.20 6.73
C CYS A 2 26.43 6.23 8.17
N GLY A 3 27.62 6.81 8.36
CA GLY A 3 28.19 7.11 9.67
C GLY A 3 27.47 8.29 10.29
N GLY A 4 26.57 8.01 11.22
CA GLY A 4 25.86 9.00 12.04
C GLY A 4 25.64 8.45 13.44
N SER A 5 25.20 9.28 14.39
CA SER A 5 24.93 8.90 15.79
C SER A 5 24.09 7.63 15.94
N GLY A 6 23.14 7.39 15.03
CA GLY A 6 22.34 6.17 14.99
C GLY A 6 23.08 4.88 14.58
N ALA A 7 24.23 4.97 13.91
CA ALA A 7 25.00 3.81 13.46
C ALA A 7 25.68 3.08 14.64
N SER A 8 26.15 3.84 15.63
CA SER A 8 26.74 3.31 16.87
C SER A 8 25.73 2.47 17.66
N ILE A 9 24.51 3.02 17.84
CA ILE A 9 23.41 2.32 18.53
C ILE A 9 22.97 1.08 17.77
N ARG A 10 22.84 1.19 16.44
CA ARG A 10 22.53 0.04 15.57
C ARG A 10 23.56 -1.08 15.74
N ALA A 11 24.85 -0.74 15.68
CA ALA A 11 25.94 -1.71 15.81
C ALA A 11 25.92 -2.39 17.18
N TYR A 12 25.68 -1.62 18.25
CA TYR A 12 25.59 -2.17 19.60
C TYR A 12 24.37 -3.07 19.79
N ALA A 13 23.19 -2.70 19.26
CA ALA A 13 22.00 -3.56 19.29
C ALA A 13 22.22 -4.89 18.53
N LEU A 14 22.92 -4.85 17.40
CA LEU A 14 23.32 -6.06 16.66
C LEU A 14 24.35 -6.90 17.44
N HIS A 15 25.27 -6.25 18.17
CA HIS A 15 26.22 -6.93 19.03
C HIS A 15 25.51 -7.66 20.19
N LEU A 16 24.51 -7.04 20.82
CA LEU A 16 23.66 -7.71 21.81
C LEU A 16 23.02 -8.97 21.22
N ALA A 17 22.44 -8.88 20.01
CA ALA A 17 21.83 -10.04 19.35
C ALA A 17 22.82 -11.15 18.97
N ALA A 18 24.10 -10.82 18.77
CA ALA A 18 25.14 -11.80 18.48
C ALA A 18 25.58 -12.57 19.75
N ASP A 19 25.45 -11.97 20.93
CA ASP A 19 25.81 -12.59 22.19
C ASP A 19 24.65 -13.42 22.77
N LYS A 20 24.76 -14.75 22.66
CA LYS A 20 23.75 -15.72 23.11
C LYS A 20 23.52 -15.75 24.62
N SER A 21 24.36 -15.10 25.42
CA SER A 21 24.10 -14.93 26.86
C SER A 21 23.12 -13.79 27.17
N THR A 22 22.79 -12.95 26.18
CA THR A 22 21.80 -11.89 26.34
C THR A 22 20.37 -12.43 26.26
N VAL A 23 19.48 -11.83 27.04
CA VAL A 23 18.03 -12.08 26.98
C VAL A 23 17.49 -11.63 25.62
N PHE A 24 18.01 -10.53 25.08
CA PHE A 24 17.66 -10.05 23.74
C PHE A 24 17.95 -11.07 22.64
N ALA A 25 19.16 -11.64 22.59
CA ALA A 25 19.51 -12.66 21.59
C ALA A 25 18.66 -13.93 21.76
N GLN A 26 18.53 -14.43 22.99
CA GLN A 26 17.74 -15.64 23.27
C GLN A 26 16.28 -15.49 22.84
N ASN A 27 15.66 -14.34 23.13
CA ASN A 27 14.28 -14.08 22.71
C ASN A 27 14.13 -14.05 21.19
N ILE A 28 15.09 -13.46 20.46
CA ILE A 28 15.08 -13.42 19.00
C ILE A 28 15.24 -14.83 18.42
N ASP A 29 16.22 -15.60 18.89
CA ASP A 29 16.45 -16.96 18.41
C ASP A 29 15.25 -17.86 18.69
N ASN A 30 14.72 -17.81 19.92
CA ASN A 30 13.54 -18.58 20.33
C ASN A 30 12.32 -18.20 19.48
N PHE A 31 12.08 -16.91 19.25
CA PHE A 31 10.97 -16.47 18.40
C PHE A 31 11.11 -16.99 16.97
N ILE A 32 12.31 -16.93 16.37
CA ILE A 32 12.55 -17.42 15.01
C ILE A 32 12.35 -18.94 14.94
N ALA A 33 12.92 -19.69 15.89
CA ALA A 33 12.77 -21.14 15.96
C ALA A 33 11.30 -21.54 16.12
N CYS A 34 10.61 -21.00 17.13
CA CYS A 34 9.20 -21.27 17.37
C CYS A 34 8.31 -20.87 16.18
N THR A 35 8.64 -19.78 15.47
CA THR A 35 7.88 -19.39 14.28
C THR A 35 8.07 -20.38 13.14
N LYS A 36 9.30 -20.85 12.91
CA LYS A 36 9.61 -21.84 11.85
C LYS A 36 9.03 -23.22 12.14
N ASP A 37 8.99 -23.61 13.41
CA ASP A 37 8.47 -24.91 13.87
C ASP A 37 6.95 -24.89 14.12
N SER A 38 6.34 -23.72 14.08
CA SER A 38 4.89 -23.55 14.25
C SER A 38 4.12 -24.27 13.15
N ARG A 39 2.94 -24.80 13.53
CA ARG A 39 1.95 -25.34 12.58
C ARG A 39 1.07 -24.27 11.94
N GLU A 40 1.28 -23.00 12.29
CA GLU A 40 0.54 -21.89 11.67
C GLU A 40 0.90 -21.80 10.19
N THR A 41 -0.12 -21.84 9.34
CA THR A 41 0.01 -21.82 7.88
C THR A 41 -0.46 -20.49 7.29
N ARG A 42 -1.17 -19.67 8.07
CA ARG A 42 -1.71 -18.39 7.61
C ARG A 42 -0.64 -17.31 7.66
N PRO A 43 -0.16 -16.78 6.51
CA PRO A 43 0.91 -15.78 6.48
C PRO A 43 0.52 -14.50 7.21
N GLN A 44 -0.75 -14.11 7.18
CA GLN A 44 -1.29 -12.93 7.89
C GLN A 44 -1.11 -13.03 9.41
N VAL A 45 -1.30 -14.23 9.98
CA VAL A 45 -1.13 -14.46 11.44
C VAL A 45 0.36 -14.39 11.79
N VAL A 46 1.21 -15.04 10.97
CA VAL A 46 2.67 -15.01 11.15
C VAL A 46 3.21 -13.58 11.09
N MET A 47 2.81 -12.78 10.09
CA MET A 47 3.21 -11.37 9.99
C MET A 47 2.77 -10.56 11.21
N ARG A 48 1.52 -10.72 11.66
CA ARG A 48 1.03 -10.05 12.87
C ARG A 48 1.90 -10.38 14.08
N ASN A 49 2.23 -11.66 14.27
CA ASN A 49 3.08 -12.10 15.37
C ASN A 49 4.50 -11.54 15.25
N MET A 50 5.08 -11.51 14.04
CA MET A 50 6.36 -10.87 13.76
C MET A 50 6.34 -9.39 14.15
N ARG A 51 5.27 -8.65 13.82
CA ARG A 51 5.14 -7.23 14.23
C ARG A 51 5.04 -7.03 15.71
N GLN A 52 4.18 -7.80 16.37
CA GLN A 52 4.02 -7.74 17.81
C GLN A 52 5.34 -8.02 18.52
N PHE A 53 6.07 -9.04 18.06
CA PHE A 53 7.39 -9.37 18.59
C PHE A 53 8.41 -8.24 18.36
N MET A 54 8.53 -7.73 17.13
CA MET A 54 9.46 -6.63 16.84
C MET A 54 9.14 -5.38 17.68
N SER A 55 7.87 -4.98 17.78
CA SER A 55 7.45 -3.87 18.64
C SER A 55 7.76 -4.14 20.12
N GLY A 56 7.52 -5.36 20.60
CA GLY A 56 7.87 -5.78 21.96
C GLY A 56 9.36 -5.67 22.25
N MET A 57 10.21 -6.17 21.34
CA MET A 57 11.66 -6.17 21.51
C MET A 57 12.28 -4.78 21.40
N LYS A 58 11.76 -3.91 20.54
CA LYS A 58 12.13 -2.48 20.52
C LYS A 58 11.81 -1.83 21.87
N ASN A 59 10.60 -2.02 22.37
CA ASN A 59 10.18 -1.45 23.65
C ASN A 59 10.99 -2.00 24.83
N TYR A 60 11.34 -3.29 24.81
CA TYR A 60 12.22 -3.91 25.80
C TYR A 60 13.58 -3.21 25.86
N LEU A 61 14.27 -3.08 24.71
CA LEU A 61 15.58 -2.43 24.65
C LEU A 61 15.52 -0.96 25.07
N VAL A 62 14.47 -0.24 24.70
CA VAL A 62 14.33 1.19 25.04
C VAL A 62 14.00 1.40 26.52
N LYS A 63 13.14 0.56 27.12
CA LYS A 63 12.64 0.78 28.49
C LYS A 63 13.52 0.17 29.56
N HIS A 64 13.98 -1.06 29.34
CA HIS A 64 14.74 -1.80 30.33
C HIS A 64 16.24 -1.71 30.08
N GLY A 65 16.63 -1.46 28.82
CA GLY A 65 18.00 -1.61 28.39
C GLY A 65 18.46 -3.06 28.53
N GLU A 66 19.55 -3.39 27.87
CA GLU A 66 20.30 -4.59 28.22
C GLU A 66 21.79 -4.25 28.23
N ARG A 67 22.46 -4.62 29.33
CA ARG A 67 23.86 -4.26 29.59
C ARG A 67 24.06 -2.75 29.46
N GLU A 68 25.05 -2.30 28.69
CA GLU A 68 25.39 -0.90 28.51
C GLU A 68 24.59 -0.19 27.39
N PHE A 69 23.44 -0.74 26.96
CA PHE A 69 22.64 -0.13 25.89
C PHE A 69 22.25 1.32 26.20
N GLU A 70 21.74 1.57 27.40
CA GLU A 70 21.35 2.91 27.85
C GLU A 70 22.53 3.88 27.87
N ARG A 71 23.72 3.41 28.30
CA ARG A 71 24.96 4.20 28.28
C ARG A 71 25.37 4.59 26.85
N HIS A 72 25.17 3.68 25.88
CA HIS A 72 25.42 3.98 24.47
C HIS A 72 24.44 5.02 23.92
N VAL A 73 23.15 4.93 24.31
CA VAL A 73 22.14 5.92 23.94
C VAL A 73 22.47 7.30 24.50
N GLU A 74 22.81 7.40 25.79
CA GLU A 74 23.15 8.68 26.42
C GLU A 74 24.44 9.29 25.86
N ARG A 75 25.43 8.45 25.50
CA ARG A 75 26.64 8.92 24.81
C ARG A 75 26.33 9.56 23.46
N GLU A 76 25.48 8.94 22.65
CA GLU A 76 25.10 9.51 21.35
C GLU A 76 24.17 10.72 21.51
N ARG A 77 23.33 10.73 22.53
CA ARG A 77 22.50 11.88 22.90
C ARG A 77 23.33 13.12 23.24
N GLY A 78 24.43 12.93 23.98
CA GLY A 78 25.37 14.02 24.33
C GLY A 78 26.12 14.62 23.12
N LYS A 79 26.12 13.97 21.96
CA LYS A 79 26.74 14.47 20.72
C LYS A 79 25.78 15.29 19.85
N LEU A 80 24.47 15.28 20.16
CA LEU A 80 23.46 15.95 19.36
C LEU A 80 23.56 17.46 19.52
N ARG A 81 23.37 18.18 18.41
CA ARG A 81 23.16 19.64 18.44
C ARG A 81 21.74 19.95 18.90
N ALA A 82 21.49 21.21 19.28
CA ALA A 82 20.17 21.66 19.75
C ALA A 82 19.03 21.47 18.73
N ASN A 83 19.34 21.38 17.44
CA ASN A 83 18.39 21.17 16.35
C ASN A 83 18.38 19.72 15.82
N GLU A 84 19.04 18.79 16.50
CA GLU A 84 19.12 17.38 16.13
C GLU A 84 18.42 16.50 17.16
N PHE A 85 17.82 15.41 16.69
CA PHE A 85 17.23 14.40 17.57
C PHE A 85 17.61 13.01 17.09
N LEU A 86 17.60 12.06 18.02
CA LEU A 86 17.95 10.68 17.77
C LEU A 86 16.67 9.83 17.72
N ASN A 87 16.30 9.37 16.52
CA ASN A 87 15.14 8.52 16.34
C ASN A 87 15.48 7.04 16.64
N LEU A 88 15.48 6.68 17.93
CA LEU A 88 15.73 5.31 18.37
C LEU A 88 14.73 4.30 17.78
N ASP A 89 13.47 4.70 17.62
CA ASP A 89 12.44 3.81 17.08
C ASP A 89 12.77 3.39 15.64
N ALA A 90 13.13 4.33 14.77
CA ALA A 90 13.53 4.04 13.39
C ALA A 90 14.84 3.23 13.32
N ILE A 91 15.81 3.52 14.20
CA ILE A 91 17.08 2.77 14.26
C ILE A 91 16.80 1.31 14.61
N LEU A 92 16.03 1.08 15.68
CA LEU A 92 15.71 -0.26 16.16
C LEU A 92 14.75 -0.99 15.22
N GLU A 93 13.83 -0.31 14.53
CA GLU A 93 13.02 -0.92 13.47
C GLU A 93 13.93 -1.53 12.39
N GLY A 94 14.94 -0.79 11.94
CA GLY A 94 15.93 -1.30 10.99
C GLY A 94 16.77 -2.47 11.53
N VAL A 95 17.06 -2.50 12.84
CA VAL A 95 17.72 -3.64 13.49
C VAL A 95 16.78 -4.86 13.48
N MET A 96 15.50 -4.66 13.83
CA MET A 96 14.50 -5.73 13.83
C MET A 96 14.25 -6.32 12.44
N HIS A 97 14.30 -5.51 11.37
CA HIS A 97 14.26 -6.04 10.01
C HIS A 97 15.40 -7.02 9.72
N LYS A 98 16.62 -6.71 10.19
CA LYS A 98 17.79 -7.59 10.00
C LYS A 98 17.72 -8.84 10.86
N LEU A 99 17.26 -8.73 12.10
CA LEU A 99 17.28 -9.82 13.07
C LEU A 99 16.07 -10.74 12.97
N VAL A 100 14.89 -10.23 12.61
CA VAL A 100 13.63 -10.99 12.62
C VAL A 100 13.10 -11.19 11.20
N VAL A 101 12.94 -10.11 10.44
CA VAL A 101 12.30 -10.17 9.13
C VAL A 101 13.14 -10.98 8.14
N ARG A 102 14.43 -10.68 8.03
CA ARG A 102 15.34 -11.37 7.10
C ARG A 102 15.41 -12.89 7.34
N PRO A 103 15.62 -13.41 8.57
CA PRO A 103 15.64 -14.86 8.79
C PRO A 103 14.30 -15.59 8.60
N LEU A 104 13.18 -14.85 8.64
CA LEU A 104 11.83 -15.40 8.49
C LEU A 104 11.23 -15.17 7.10
N LYS A 105 11.86 -14.35 6.24
CA LYS A 105 11.36 -14.01 4.90
C LYS A 105 11.02 -15.26 4.09
N ASP A 106 11.96 -16.18 3.93
CA ASP A 106 11.74 -17.38 3.10
C ASP A 106 10.62 -18.27 3.65
N HIS A 107 10.48 -18.35 4.98
CA HIS A 107 9.38 -19.07 5.60
C HIS A 107 8.04 -18.41 5.27
N LEU A 108 7.96 -17.08 5.46
CA LEU A 108 6.74 -16.32 5.19
C LEU A 108 6.36 -16.35 3.69
N PHE A 109 7.34 -16.20 2.79
CA PHE A 109 7.12 -16.28 1.34
C PHE A 109 6.62 -17.66 0.92
N ARG A 110 7.13 -18.75 1.53
CA ARG A 110 6.59 -20.10 1.29
C ARG A 110 5.11 -20.19 1.70
N LEU A 111 4.73 -19.67 2.86
CA LEU A 111 3.33 -19.66 3.30
C LEU A 111 2.41 -18.92 2.31
N PHE A 112 2.84 -17.74 1.84
CA PHE A 112 2.09 -16.99 0.82
C PHE A 112 1.98 -17.77 -0.50
N VAL A 113 3.09 -18.34 -0.96
CA VAL A 113 3.13 -19.13 -2.20
C VAL A 113 2.21 -20.34 -2.08
N ASP A 114 2.20 -21.04 -0.94
CA ASP A 114 1.34 -22.21 -0.72
C ASP A 114 -0.15 -21.81 -0.67
N GLU A 115 -0.50 -20.71 0.02
CA GLU A 115 -1.86 -20.18 0.08
C GLU A 115 -2.37 -19.75 -1.32
N TYR A 116 -1.54 -19.04 -2.08
CA TYR A 116 -1.93 -18.54 -3.40
C TYR A 116 -1.80 -19.56 -4.53
N LYS A 117 -1.01 -20.62 -4.35
CA LYS A 117 -1.06 -21.80 -5.22
C LYS A 117 -2.36 -22.57 -4.99
N THR A 118 -2.72 -22.80 -3.73
CA THR A 118 -3.93 -23.55 -3.36
C THR A 118 -5.21 -22.85 -3.84
N SER A 119 -5.25 -21.52 -3.76
CA SER A 119 -6.38 -20.73 -4.29
C SER A 119 -6.35 -20.53 -5.81
N GLY A 120 -5.28 -20.95 -6.50
CA GLY A 120 -5.10 -20.69 -7.94
C GLY A 120 -4.77 -19.24 -8.30
N ALA A 121 -4.61 -18.36 -7.31
CA ALA A 121 -4.37 -16.93 -7.50
C ALA A 121 -3.07 -16.63 -8.27
N ILE A 122 -2.00 -17.39 -8.02
CA ILE A 122 -0.72 -17.23 -8.74
C ILE A 122 -0.88 -17.59 -10.22
N GLN A 123 -1.54 -18.71 -10.52
CA GLN A 123 -1.75 -19.16 -11.90
C GLN A 123 -2.65 -18.19 -12.66
N LEU A 124 -3.76 -17.77 -12.04
CA LEU A 124 -4.67 -16.77 -12.61
C LEU A 124 -3.93 -15.47 -12.97
N LEU A 125 -3.07 -14.99 -12.07
CA LEU A 125 -2.29 -13.77 -12.32
C LEU A 125 -1.27 -13.97 -13.44
N ALA A 126 -0.60 -15.12 -13.50
CA ALA A 126 0.35 -15.44 -14.57
C ALA A 126 -0.35 -15.48 -15.94
N ASP A 127 -1.47 -16.20 -16.05
CA ASP A 127 -2.25 -16.33 -17.28
C ASP A 127 -2.79 -14.97 -17.75
N ASN A 128 -3.29 -14.14 -16.82
CA ASN A 128 -3.80 -12.83 -17.16
C ASN A 128 -2.70 -11.83 -17.53
N ILE A 129 -1.50 -11.94 -16.95
CA ILE A 129 -0.33 -11.14 -17.38
C ILE A 129 0.05 -11.51 -18.82
N GLU A 130 0.10 -12.79 -19.16
CA GLU A 130 0.39 -13.25 -20.51
C GLU A 130 -0.69 -12.78 -21.51
N TYR A 131 -1.96 -12.94 -21.15
CA TYR A 131 -3.08 -12.44 -21.95
C TYR A 131 -3.05 -10.92 -22.14
N ALA A 132 -2.83 -10.15 -21.07
CA ALA A 132 -2.74 -8.69 -21.11
C ALA A 132 -1.59 -8.19 -21.99
N ARG A 133 -0.49 -8.94 -22.11
CA ARG A 133 0.64 -8.60 -23.00
C ARG A 133 0.24 -8.62 -24.48
N THR A 134 -0.78 -9.40 -24.86
CA THR A 134 -1.28 -9.46 -26.24
C THR A 134 -2.22 -8.31 -26.61
N LYS A 135 -2.62 -7.48 -25.63
CA LYS A 135 -3.62 -6.44 -25.82
C LYS A 135 -3.00 -5.07 -26.12
N PRO A 136 -3.66 -4.25 -26.96
CA PRO A 136 -3.24 -2.87 -27.18
C PRO A 136 -3.44 -2.01 -25.92
N LEU A 137 -2.73 -0.89 -25.83
CA LEU A 137 -2.73 -0.01 -24.65
C LEU A 137 -4.13 0.50 -24.26
N HIS A 138 -5.01 0.71 -25.23
CA HIS A 138 -6.37 1.20 -24.96
C HIS A 138 -7.24 0.17 -24.25
N ASP A 139 -7.02 -1.13 -24.48
CA ASP A 139 -7.72 -2.21 -23.77
C ASP A 139 -7.30 -2.28 -22.29
N LEU A 140 -6.09 -1.81 -21.98
CA LEU A 140 -5.61 -1.66 -20.61
C LEU A 140 -6.14 -0.39 -19.93
N GLY A 141 -6.91 0.44 -20.64
CA GLY A 141 -7.46 1.70 -20.13
C GLY A 141 -6.52 2.91 -20.26
N ILE A 142 -5.40 2.77 -20.98
CA ILE A 142 -4.48 3.89 -21.21
C ILE A 142 -5.06 4.81 -22.29
N ARG A 143 -5.36 6.06 -21.91
CA ARG A 143 -5.89 7.07 -22.82
C ARG A 143 -4.86 7.41 -23.90
N SER A 144 -5.31 7.65 -25.13
CA SER A 144 -4.46 7.96 -26.29
C SER A 144 -3.52 9.16 -26.11
N LYS A 145 -3.88 10.10 -25.22
CA LYS A 145 -3.05 11.26 -24.86
C LYS A 145 -1.87 10.93 -23.92
N ILE A 146 -1.85 9.74 -23.33
CA ILE A 146 -0.79 9.30 -22.41
C ILE A 146 0.24 8.56 -23.25
N ILE A 147 1.46 9.08 -23.25
CA ILE A 147 2.61 8.41 -23.87
C ILE A 147 3.23 7.53 -22.78
N PRO A 148 3.30 6.19 -22.99
CA PRO A 148 3.95 5.30 -22.03
C PRO A 148 5.46 5.56 -21.96
N PRO A 149 6.13 5.12 -20.88
CA PRO A 149 7.59 5.17 -20.78
C PRO A 149 8.30 4.60 -22.02
N SER A 150 9.40 5.27 -22.43
CA SER A 150 10.33 4.73 -23.44
C SER A 150 11.01 3.46 -22.94
N ASP A 151 11.61 2.68 -23.85
CA ASP A 151 12.28 1.43 -23.49
C ASP A 151 13.37 1.63 -22.42
N GLU A 152 14.22 2.66 -22.57
CA GLU A 152 15.25 3.03 -21.57
C GLU A 152 14.65 3.36 -20.19
N ALA A 153 13.53 4.11 -20.18
CA ALA A 153 12.83 4.43 -18.95
C ALA A 153 12.17 3.18 -18.34
N LEU A 154 11.62 2.31 -19.18
CA LEU A 154 10.99 1.07 -18.78
C LEU A 154 11.99 0.09 -18.17
N GLU A 155 13.21 -0.01 -18.70
CA GLU A 155 14.31 -0.78 -18.10
C GLU A 155 14.63 -0.27 -16.68
N THR A 156 14.76 1.05 -16.54
CA THR A 156 15.00 1.68 -15.23
C THR A 156 13.87 1.39 -14.25
N ILE A 157 12.62 1.54 -14.68
CA ILE A 157 11.42 1.23 -13.89
C ILE A 157 11.39 -0.26 -13.49
N CYS A 158 11.67 -1.15 -14.42
CA CYS A 158 11.72 -2.59 -14.20
C CYS A 158 12.84 -3.00 -13.23
N SER A 159 13.97 -2.28 -13.23
CA SER A 159 15.07 -2.51 -12.29
C SER A 159 14.64 -2.23 -10.84
N TYR A 160 13.81 -1.21 -10.59
CA TYR A 160 13.26 -0.95 -9.26
C TYR A 160 12.29 -2.05 -8.81
N LEU A 161 11.43 -2.54 -9.72
CA LEU A 161 10.54 -3.66 -9.42
C LEU A 161 11.30 -4.96 -9.15
N GLN A 162 12.42 -5.18 -9.84
CA GLN A 162 13.29 -6.32 -9.56
C GLN A 162 13.96 -6.20 -8.20
N ARG A 163 14.57 -5.04 -7.89
CA ARG A 163 15.19 -4.79 -6.59
C ARG A 163 14.17 -4.93 -5.46
N LEU A 164 12.94 -4.47 -5.67
CA LEU A 164 11.83 -4.66 -4.73
C LEU A 164 11.64 -6.15 -4.39
N GLN A 165 11.75 -7.07 -5.33
CA GLN A 165 11.62 -8.52 -5.06
C GLN A 165 12.83 -9.07 -4.29
N GLU A 166 14.04 -8.62 -4.66
CA GLU A 166 15.30 -9.14 -4.11
C GLU A 166 15.52 -8.75 -2.65
N VAL A 167 15.21 -7.51 -2.27
CA VAL A 167 15.48 -7.01 -0.91
C VAL A 167 14.61 -7.68 0.16
N ASP A 168 15.14 -7.79 1.38
CA ASP A 168 14.44 -8.41 2.52
C ASP A 168 13.64 -7.39 3.34
N SER A 169 14.17 -6.17 3.47
CA SER A 169 13.59 -5.13 4.32
C SER A 169 12.29 -4.59 3.73
N PRO A 170 11.15 -4.62 4.44
CA PRO A 170 9.89 -4.09 3.94
C PRO A 170 9.97 -2.58 3.66
N LEU A 171 10.82 -1.85 4.40
CA LEU A 171 11.09 -0.43 4.14
C LEU A 171 11.83 -0.24 2.80
N GLU A 172 12.86 -1.04 2.52
CA GLU A 172 13.59 -0.94 1.24
C GLU A 172 12.69 -1.36 0.07
N LYS A 173 11.78 -2.33 0.28
CA LYS A 173 10.75 -2.67 -0.72
C LYS A 173 9.87 -1.46 -1.04
N LEU A 174 9.40 -0.75 -0.01
CA LEU A 174 8.60 0.46 -0.17
C LEU A 174 9.39 1.56 -0.90
N GLU A 175 10.65 1.79 -0.54
CA GLU A 175 11.49 2.79 -1.22
C GLU A 175 11.70 2.47 -2.70
N ASN A 176 11.90 1.19 -3.06
CA ASN A 176 11.96 0.77 -4.46
C ASN A 176 10.61 0.95 -5.18
N LEU A 177 9.48 0.68 -4.51
CA LEU A 177 8.15 0.95 -5.06
C LEU A 177 7.96 2.45 -5.35
N LEU A 178 8.28 3.30 -4.38
CA LEU A 178 8.18 4.75 -4.54
C LEU A 178 9.10 5.26 -5.65
N SER A 179 10.32 4.72 -5.75
CA SER A 179 11.29 5.06 -6.81
C SER A 179 10.81 4.63 -8.20
N CYS A 180 10.23 3.43 -8.30
CA CYS A 180 9.56 2.94 -9.52
C CYS A 180 8.47 3.91 -9.96
N ILE A 181 7.60 4.29 -9.04
CA ILE A 181 6.45 5.16 -9.33
C ILE A 181 6.89 6.57 -9.70
N ALA A 182 7.84 7.15 -8.97
CA ALA A 182 8.42 8.45 -9.31
C ALA A 182 9.04 8.42 -10.72
N SER A 183 9.69 7.32 -11.10
CA SER A 183 10.27 7.14 -12.44
C SER A 183 9.20 7.07 -13.53
N ILE A 184 8.05 6.43 -13.26
CA ILE A 184 6.89 6.44 -14.17
C ILE A 184 6.37 7.87 -14.37
N PHE A 185 6.11 8.60 -13.27
CA PHE A 185 5.63 9.99 -13.37
C PHE A 185 6.61 10.88 -14.13
N ASN A 186 7.90 10.80 -13.82
CA ASN A 186 8.93 11.57 -14.50
C ASN A 186 9.03 11.25 -16.00
N SER A 187 8.90 9.97 -16.36
CA SER A 187 8.94 9.54 -17.76
C SER A 187 7.76 10.13 -18.56
N VAL A 188 6.54 10.01 -18.02
CA VAL A 188 5.34 10.53 -18.70
C VAL A 188 5.30 12.05 -18.74
N SER A 189 5.70 12.73 -17.65
CA SER A 189 5.75 14.19 -17.63
C SER A 189 6.75 14.78 -18.63
N LYS A 190 7.91 14.13 -18.82
CA LYS A 190 8.92 14.57 -19.82
C LYS A 190 8.43 14.39 -21.25
N MET A 191 7.71 13.30 -21.55
CA MET A 191 7.31 12.95 -22.91
C MET A 191 6.01 13.62 -23.36
N GLY A 192 5.06 13.82 -22.44
CA GLY A 192 3.71 14.27 -22.79
C GLY A 192 3.30 15.63 -22.22
N GLY A 193 4.02 16.19 -21.25
CA GLY A 193 3.60 17.43 -20.56
C GLY A 193 2.27 17.32 -19.80
N VAL A 194 1.67 16.12 -19.74
CA VAL A 194 0.39 15.85 -19.09
C VAL A 194 0.62 15.46 -17.64
N MET A 195 -0.14 16.06 -16.71
CA MET A 195 -0.20 15.58 -15.33
C MET A 195 -1.03 14.29 -15.28
N LEU A 196 -0.40 13.20 -14.83
CA LEU A 196 -1.07 11.93 -14.61
C LEU A 196 -2.05 12.03 -13.43
N GLY A 197 -3.35 11.91 -13.73
CA GLY A 197 -4.36 11.71 -12.70
C GLY A 197 -4.34 10.27 -12.16
N ALA A 198 -5.12 10.00 -11.12
CA ALA A 198 -5.24 8.65 -10.57
C ALA A 198 -5.85 7.65 -11.55
N ASP A 199 -6.84 8.12 -12.33
CA ASP A 199 -7.52 7.34 -13.36
C ASP A 199 -6.60 7.00 -14.55
N ASP A 200 -5.52 7.75 -14.72
CA ASP A 200 -4.50 7.52 -15.75
C ASP A 200 -3.36 6.65 -15.24
N PHE A 201 -2.98 6.87 -14.00
CA PHE A 201 -1.82 6.22 -13.39
C PHE A 201 -2.05 4.73 -13.16
N LEU A 202 -3.23 4.32 -12.68
CA LEU A 202 -3.50 2.91 -12.40
C LEU A 202 -3.42 2.02 -13.66
N PRO A 203 -4.10 2.34 -14.78
CA PRO A 203 -3.92 1.64 -16.07
C PRO A 203 -2.47 1.55 -16.52
N LEU A 204 -1.72 2.66 -16.42
CA LEU A 204 -0.32 2.71 -16.80
C LEU A 204 0.54 1.82 -15.90
N PHE A 205 0.27 1.81 -14.60
CA PHE A 205 0.99 0.97 -13.66
C PHE A 205 0.70 -0.51 -13.87
N VAL A 206 -0.56 -0.88 -14.19
CA VAL A 206 -0.93 -2.23 -14.63
C VAL A 206 -0.11 -2.64 -15.85
N TRP A 207 -0.01 -1.78 -16.86
CA TRP A 207 0.82 -2.05 -18.04
C TRP A 207 2.29 -2.28 -17.68
N VAL A 208 2.88 -1.46 -16.80
CA VAL A 208 4.27 -1.66 -16.33
C VAL A 208 4.45 -3.03 -15.66
N LEU A 209 3.50 -3.46 -14.82
CA LEU A 209 3.56 -4.78 -14.18
C LEU A 209 3.48 -5.93 -15.20
N VAL A 210 2.69 -5.77 -16.27
CA VAL A 210 2.59 -6.72 -17.39
C VAL A 210 3.91 -6.80 -18.17
N GLN A 211 4.53 -5.64 -18.45
CA GLN A 211 5.84 -5.58 -19.13
C GLN A 211 6.91 -6.29 -18.30
N LYS A 212 6.96 -6.04 -16.99
CA LYS A 212 7.89 -6.73 -16.10
C LYS A 212 7.56 -8.22 -15.91
N GLY A 213 6.31 -8.63 -16.09
CA GLY A 213 5.85 -9.99 -15.81
C GLY A 213 5.83 -10.32 -14.32
N MET A 214 5.46 -9.36 -13.47
CA MET A 214 5.56 -9.49 -12.01
C MET A 214 4.40 -10.31 -11.41
N ILE A 215 4.59 -11.62 -11.27
CA ILE A 215 3.60 -12.55 -10.68
C ILE A 215 3.57 -12.44 -9.14
N SER A 216 4.68 -12.07 -8.50
CA SER A 216 4.76 -11.93 -7.04
C SER A 216 4.18 -10.63 -6.50
N ALA A 217 3.62 -9.75 -7.35
CA ALA A 217 3.16 -8.42 -6.96
C ALA A 217 2.21 -8.42 -5.74
N GLU A 218 1.33 -9.42 -5.66
CA GLU A 218 0.41 -9.56 -4.53
C GLU A 218 1.13 -9.90 -3.22
N ILE A 219 2.04 -10.87 -3.28
CA ILE A 219 2.84 -11.30 -2.13
C ILE A 219 3.68 -10.14 -1.62
N GLU A 220 4.31 -9.40 -2.53
CA GLU A 220 5.12 -8.24 -2.19
C GLU A 220 4.30 -7.12 -1.54
N ALA A 221 3.09 -6.88 -2.04
CA ALA A 221 2.17 -5.91 -1.43
C ALA A 221 1.77 -6.33 -0.01
N GLU A 222 1.34 -7.59 0.18
CA GLU A 222 0.93 -8.11 1.48
C GLU A 222 2.09 -8.14 2.48
N TYR A 223 3.29 -8.50 2.04
CA TYR A 223 4.50 -8.46 2.84
C TYR A 223 4.80 -7.05 3.36
N MET A 224 4.72 -6.03 2.48
CA MET A 224 4.91 -4.64 2.89
C MET A 224 3.80 -4.18 3.84
N TRP A 225 2.53 -4.48 3.54
CA TRP A 225 1.40 -4.12 4.41
C TRP A 225 1.49 -4.73 5.80
N GLY A 226 1.88 -6.00 5.90
CA GLY A 226 2.01 -6.69 7.18
C GLY A 226 3.25 -6.24 7.95
N LEU A 227 4.36 -5.96 7.26
CA LEU A 227 5.65 -5.77 7.92
C LEU A 227 6.11 -4.32 8.15
N LEU A 228 5.57 -3.33 7.44
CA LEU A 228 5.94 -1.91 7.58
C LEU A 228 5.38 -1.25 8.84
N HIS A 229 6.16 -0.38 9.49
CA HIS A 229 5.65 0.46 10.58
C HIS A 229 4.36 1.22 10.19
N PRO A 230 3.29 1.19 11.01
CA PRO A 230 2.00 1.81 10.66
C PRO A 230 2.08 3.29 10.31
N SER A 231 3.07 4.02 10.82
CA SER A 231 3.29 5.42 10.46
C SER A 231 3.67 5.61 8.99
N LEU A 232 4.34 4.63 8.36
CA LEU A 232 4.74 4.67 6.94
C LEU A 232 3.57 4.34 6.00
N LEU A 233 2.52 3.71 6.54
CA LEU A 233 1.29 3.40 5.81
C LEU A 233 0.32 4.59 5.79
N SER A 234 0.64 5.67 6.53
CA SER A 234 -0.11 6.93 6.49
C SER A 234 0.55 7.86 5.47
N GLY A 235 -0.17 8.25 4.41
CA GLY A 235 0.33 9.14 3.36
C GLY A 235 0.70 8.41 2.06
N GLU A 236 1.82 8.78 1.45
CA GLU A 236 2.22 8.28 0.13
C GLU A 236 2.49 6.77 0.10
N GLY A 237 3.12 6.23 1.13
CA GLY A 237 3.47 4.80 1.19
C GLY A 237 2.21 3.92 1.15
N GLY A 238 1.22 4.25 2.00
CA GLY A 238 -0.07 3.57 1.98
C GLY A 238 -0.84 3.75 0.67
N TYR A 239 -0.83 4.97 0.10
CA TYR A 239 -1.49 5.24 -1.18
C TYR A 239 -0.94 4.39 -2.32
N TYR A 240 0.38 4.33 -2.46
CA TYR A 240 1.02 3.60 -3.56
C TYR A 240 1.03 2.08 -3.33
N LEU A 241 1.09 1.60 -2.08
CA LEU A 241 0.84 0.20 -1.77
C LEU A 241 -0.60 -0.22 -2.08
N THR A 242 -1.57 0.66 -1.81
CA THR A 242 -2.96 0.44 -2.22
C THR A 242 -3.06 0.39 -3.73
N THR A 243 -2.33 1.26 -4.44
CA THR A 243 -2.30 1.27 -5.91
C THR A 243 -1.72 -0.02 -6.49
N LEU A 244 -0.65 -0.57 -5.90
CA LEU A 244 -0.10 -1.89 -6.27
C LEU A 244 -1.12 -3.01 -6.04
N SER A 245 -1.83 -2.99 -4.91
CA SER A 245 -2.88 -3.96 -4.61
C SER A 245 -4.04 -3.86 -5.61
N SER A 246 -4.46 -2.64 -5.97
CA SER A 246 -5.49 -2.42 -6.99
C SER A 246 -5.03 -2.88 -8.38
N ALA A 247 -3.76 -2.68 -8.74
CA ALA A 247 -3.22 -3.12 -10.03
C ALA A 247 -3.24 -4.65 -10.15
N VAL A 248 -2.86 -5.37 -9.09
CA VAL A 248 -2.98 -6.84 -9.00
C VAL A 248 -4.43 -7.29 -9.17
N HIS A 249 -5.36 -6.64 -8.47
CA HIS A 249 -6.79 -6.99 -8.58
C HIS A 249 -7.33 -6.78 -10.00
N VAL A 250 -6.95 -5.67 -10.65
CA VAL A 250 -7.31 -5.41 -12.06
C VAL A 250 -6.76 -6.53 -12.94
N LEU A 251 -5.49 -6.93 -12.77
CA LEU A 251 -4.91 -8.01 -13.54
C LEU A 251 -5.63 -9.34 -13.33
N LYS A 252 -5.97 -9.71 -12.09
CA LYS A 252 -6.74 -10.95 -11.81
C LYS A 252 -8.12 -10.98 -12.46
N SER A 253 -8.72 -9.82 -12.71
CA SER A 253 -10.07 -9.71 -13.29
C SER A 253 -10.05 -9.36 -14.78
N PHE A 254 -8.87 -9.14 -15.36
CA PHE A 254 -8.73 -8.52 -16.68
C PHE A 254 -9.38 -9.33 -17.80
N ARG A 255 -9.16 -10.66 -17.81
CA ARG A 255 -9.71 -11.56 -18.83
C ARG A 255 -11.24 -11.69 -18.73
N ALA A 256 -11.77 -11.88 -17.52
CA ALA A 256 -13.21 -12.00 -17.28
C ALA A 256 -13.97 -10.77 -17.81
N CYS A 257 -13.48 -9.56 -17.51
CA CYS A 257 -14.11 -8.33 -18.00
C CYS A 257 -13.99 -8.18 -19.52
N SER A 258 -12.86 -8.58 -20.12
CA SER A 258 -12.63 -8.50 -21.57
C SER A 258 -13.56 -9.42 -22.37
N GLU A 259 -13.86 -10.61 -21.85
CA GLU A 259 -14.72 -11.60 -22.50
C GLU A 259 -16.21 -11.21 -22.39
N GLU A 260 -16.64 -10.61 -21.27
CA GLU A 260 -17.98 -10.01 -21.13
C GLU A 260 -18.21 -8.87 -22.14
N THR A 261 -17.16 -8.13 -22.51
CA THR A 261 -17.25 -7.00 -23.46
C THR A 261 -17.50 -7.45 -24.91
N ALA A 262 -17.06 -8.65 -25.27
CA ALA A 262 -17.30 -9.24 -26.59
C ALA A 262 -18.78 -9.58 -26.84
N SER A 263 -19.62 -9.54 -25.79
CA SER A 263 -21.08 -9.71 -25.87
C SER A 263 -21.89 -8.42 -26.11
N GLY A 264 -21.23 -7.26 -26.31
CA GLY A 264 -21.87 -6.10 -26.94
C GLY A 264 -21.87 -4.75 -26.20
N SER A 265 -21.11 -4.55 -25.11
CA SER A 265 -20.99 -3.22 -24.49
C SER A 265 -19.62 -2.59 -24.74
N SER A 266 -19.55 -1.55 -25.57
CA SER A 266 -18.36 -0.72 -25.82
C SER A 266 -17.62 -0.34 -24.53
N LEU A 267 -16.28 -0.48 -24.53
CA LEU A 267 -15.36 0.00 -23.49
C LEU A 267 -15.44 1.52 -23.35
N ASN A 268 -16.45 2.01 -22.64
CA ASN A 268 -16.43 3.34 -22.08
C ASN A 268 -15.81 3.21 -20.70
N TRP A 269 -14.48 3.36 -20.57
CA TRP A 269 -13.77 3.30 -19.28
C TRP A 269 -14.24 4.38 -18.27
N GLY A 270 -15.09 5.34 -18.70
CA GLY A 270 -15.83 6.26 -17.84
C GLY A 270 -17.20 5.74 -17.35
N SER A 271 -17.77 4.72 -17.99
CA SER A 271 -19.07 4.09 -17.70
C SER A 271 -19.08 2.62 -18.18
N GLY A 272 -18.14 1.84 -17.66
CA GLY A 272 -17.93 0.41 -17.96
C GLY A 272 -17.45 -0.34 -16.71
N PRO A 273 -17.16 -1.65 -16.79
CA PRO A 273 -17.08 -2.59 -15.65
C PRO A 273 -16.11 -2.23 -14.51
N LEU A 274 -15.23 -1.23 -14.68
CA LEU A 274 -14.45 -0.64 -13.59
C LEU A 274 -15.26 0.16 -12.58
N ALA A 275 -16.46 0.61 -12.94
CA ALA A 275 -17.39 1.18 -11.98
C ALA A 275 -17.79 0.15 -10.89
N GLU A 276 -17.72 -1.14 -11.22
CA GLU A 276 -18.00 -2.28 -10.33
C GLU A 276 -16.75 -2.91 -9.70
N PHE A 277 -15.53 -2.49 -10.09
CA PHE A 277 -14.33 -3.01 -9.42
C PHE A 277 -14.28 -2.55 -7.96
N ARG A 278 -14.32 -3.55 -7.07
CA ARG A 278 -14.14 -3.44 -5.61
C ARG A 278 -12.79 -2.86 -5.18
N SER A 279 -11.92 -2.50 -6.13
CA SER A 279 -10.56 -2.02 -5.90
C SER A 279 -10.40 -0.49 -5.99
N VAL A 280 -11.46 0.24 -6.37
CA VAL A 280 -11.48 1.71 -6.42
C VAL A 280 -12.77 2.29 -5.83
N LEU A 281 -12.65 3.43 -5.14
CA LEU A 281 -13.75 4.20 -4.57
C LEU A 281 -13.78 5.58 -5.23
N LYS A 282 -14.91 5.92 -5.86
CA LYS A 282 -15.17 7.28 -6.32
C LYS A 282 -15.69 8.09 -5.13
N ILE A 283 -14.98 9.15 -4.80
CA ILE A 283 -15.29 10.02 -3.68
C ILE A 283 -15.46 11.43 -4.19
N VAL A 284 -16.50 12.06 -3.70
CA VAL A 284 -16.93 13.39 -4.02
C VAL A 284 -16.33 14.34 -2.98
N VAL A 285 -15.54 15.29 -3.43
CA VAL A 285 -14.92 16.31 -2.57
C VAL A 285 -15.47 17.66 -2.99
N PRO A 286 -16.30 18.31 -2.15
CA PRO A 286 -16.83 19.63 -2.46
C PRO A 286 -15.72 20.68 -2.33
N ASP A 287 -15.63 21.55 -3.32
CA ASP A 287 -14.84 22.77 -3.28
C ASP A 287 -15.74 23.89 -2.73
N GLU A 288 -15.64 24.14 -1.42
CA GLU A 288 -16.45 25.12 -0.69
C GLU A 288 -16.23 26.56 -1.19
N MET A 289 -15.07 26.87 -1.79
CA MET A 289 -14.75 28.21 -2.29
C MET A 289 -15.47 28.52 -3.60
N ASN A 290 -15.60 27.51 -4.47
CA ASN A 290 -16.14 27.67 -5.82
C ASN A 290 -17.55 27.07 -5.97
N GLY A 291 -18.09 26.45 -4.91
CA GLY A 291 -19.39 25.77 -4.95
C GLY A 291 -19.43 24.59 -5.93
N SER A 292 -18.26 24.02 -6.26
CA SER A 292 -18.14 22.96 -7.25
C SER A 292 -17.87 21.60 -6.59
N ILE A 293 -18.13 20.53 -7.33
CA ILE A 293 -17.94 19.17 -6.83
C ILE A 293 -16.83 18.50 -7.63
N ILE A 294 -15.77 18.06 -6.94
CA ILE A 294 -14.66 17.35 -7.56
C ILE A 294 -14.78 15.88 -7.24
N THR A 295 -14.92 15.05 -8.27
CA THR A 295 -14.84 13.58 -8.09
C THR A 295 -13.38 13.14 -8.13
N LYS A 296 -12.97 12.39 -7.11
CA LYS A 296 -11.66 11.77 -6.99
C LYS A 296 -11.83 10.25 -6.91
N THR A 297 -11.16 9.53 -7.80
CA THR A 297 -11.03 8.08 -7.69
C THR A 297 -9.87 7.75 -6.76
N LEU A 298 -10.13 6.89 -5.77
CA LEU A 298 -9.12 6.35 -4.87
C LEU A 298 -8.98 4.85 -5.07
N PRO A 299 -7.75 4.32 -5.07
CA PRO A 299 -7.56 2.89 -4.87
C PRO A 299 -7.96 2.54 -3.43
N VAL A 300 -8.64 1.41 -3.24
CA VAL A 300 -9.05 0.87 -1.93
C VAL A 300 -8.98 -0.65 -1.99
N ARG A 301 -8.54 -1.27 -0.89
CA ARG A 301 -8.51 -2.74 -0.77
C ARG A 301 -9.83 -3.27 -0.23
N PRO A 302 -10.14 -4.57 -0.47
CA PRO A 302 -11.17 -5.27 0.30
C PRO A 302 -10.87 -5.14 1.80
N ASN A 303 -11.89 -4.87 2.63
CA ASN A 303 -11.79 -4.66 4.09
C ASN A 303 -11.07 -3.37 4.55
N MET A 304 -10.77 -2.43 3.65
CA MET A 304 -10.19 -1.15 4.06
C MET A 304 -11.17 -0.33 4.90
N THR A 305 -10.77 0.11 6.09
CA THR A 305 -11.64 0.83 7.00
C THR A 305 -11.88 2.27 6.54
N THR A 306 -13.02 2.85 6.91
CA THR A 306 -13.36 4.26 6.66
C THR A 306 -12.24 5.17 7.14
N ARG A 307 -11.65 4.87 8.31
CA ARG A 307 -10.51 5.62 8.85
C ARG A 307 -9.32 5.65 7.90
N ASP A 308 -8.97 4.51 7.31
CA ASP A 308 -7.83 4.44 6.39
C ASP A 308 -8.13 5.14 5.06
N VAL A 309 -9.37 5.04 4.59
CA VAL A 309 -9.83 5.78 3.40
C VAL A 309 -9.79 7.30 3.64
N CYS A 310 -10.26 7.79 4.79
CA CYS A 310 -10.18 9.20 5.20
C CYS A 310 -8.74 9.72 5.16
N LYS A 311 -7.78 8.95 5.69
CA LYS A 311 -6.35 9.32 5.65
C LYS A 311 -5.83 9.45 4.22
N ILE A 312 -6.21 8.55 3.32
CA ILE A 312 -5.83 8.63 1.91
C ILE A 312 -6.41 9.89 1.26
N ILE A 313 -7.70 10.19 1.49
CA ILE A 313 -8.35 11.37 0.90
C ILE A 313 -7.69 12.64 1.40
N ALA A 314 -7.51 12.77 2.72
CA ALA A 314 -6.89 13.92 3.36
C ALA A 314 -5.54 14.26 2.73
N HIS A 315 -4.70 13.24 2.54
CA HIS A 315 -3.40 13.40 1.91
C HIS A 315 -3.52 13.82 0.44
N LYS A 316 -4.38 13.14 -0.34
CA LYS A 316 -4.53 13.40 -1.78
C LYS A 316 -5.11 14.79 -2.08
N VAL A 317 -6.01 15.26 -1.24
CA VAL A 317 -6.67 16.57 -1.36
C VAL A 317 -5.87 17.68 -0.66
N ARG A 318 -4.81 17.32 0.08
CA ARG A 318 -3.96 18.25 0.86
C ARG A 318 -4.76 19.02 1.91
N ILE A 319 -5.64 18.31 2.64
CA ILE A 319 -6.41 18.90 3.73
C ILE A 319 -5.51 19.11 4.94
N THR A 320 -5.54 20.31 5.51
CA THR A 320 -4.74 20.71 6.67
C THR A 320 -5.28 20.15 7.99
N ASN A 321 -6.60 20.08 8.15
CA ASN A 321 -7.28 19.60 9.36
C ASN A 321 -8.18 18.37 9.07
N PRO A 322 -7.61 17.19 8.84
CA PRO A 322 -8.39 16.00 8.48
C PRO A 322 -9.35 15.52 9.58
N GLN A 323 -9.11 15.86 10.84
CA GLN A 323 -9.99 15.54 11.97
C GLN A 323 -11.37 16.21 11.90
N ASP A 324 -11.48 17.33 11.17
CA ASP A 324 -12.74 18.05 11.00
C ASP A 324 -13.59 17.48 9.85
N TYR A 325 -13.08 16.46 9.15
CA TYR A 325 -13.68 15.87 7.97
C TYR A 325 -14.13 14.44 8.24
N GLY A 326 -15.19 14.03 7.55
CA GLY A 326 -15.73 12.67 7.60
C GLY A 326 -16.05 12.15 6.22
N LEU A 327 -16.10 10.83 6.09
CA LEU A 327 -16.59 10.17 4.88
C LEU A 327 -18.08 9.87 5.05
N PHE A 328 -18.89 10.46 4.19
CA PHE A 328 -20.33 10.30 4.17
C PHE A 328 -20.72 9.39 3.01
N LYS A 329 -21.66 8.47 3.24
CA LYS A 329 -22.39 7.81 2.15
C LYS A 329 -23.58 8.69 1.75
N LEU A 330 -23.81 8.81 0.45
CA LEU A 330 -24.91 9.55 -0.15
C LEU A 330 -25.84 8.58 -0.86
N ILE A 331 -27.09 8.53 -0.43
CA ILE A 331 -28.15 7.69 -1.02
C ILE A 331 -29.39 8.58 -1.21
N ASP A 332 -29.89 8.70 -2.44
CA ASP A 332 -31.11 9.47 -2.76
C ASP A 332 -31.12 10.94 -2.23
N GLY A 333 -29.93 11.53 -2.05
CA GLY A 333 -29.77 12.90 -1.52
C GLY A 333 -29.68 13.00 0.01
N GLU A 334 -29.77 11.88 0.73
CA GLU A 334 -29.49 11.81 2.16
C GLU A 334 -28.02 11.48 2.41
N GLU A 335 -27.40 12.20 3.35
CA GLU A 335 -26.03 11.95 3.80
C GLU A 335 -26.00 11.21 5.13
N THR A 336 -25.18 10.16 5.22
CA THR A 336 -24.95 9.44 6.48
C THR A 336 -23.45 9.34 6.71
N LEU A 337 -22.98 9.75 7.88
CA LEU A 337 -21.58 9.61 8.27
C LEU A 337 -21.22 8.14 8.47
N LEU A 338 -20.13 7.70 7.86
CA LEU A 338 -19.56 6.38 8.12
C LEU A 338 -18.71 6.41 9.37
N THR A 339 -18.83 5.37 10.18
CA THR A 339 -17.99 5.15 11.34
C THR A 339 -16.60 4.65 10.92
N ASP A 340 -15.60 4.94 11.74
CA ASP A 340 -14.20 4.61 11.47
C ASP A 340 -13.92 3.14 11.15
N GLY A 341 -14.69 2.22 11.75
CA GLY A 341 -14.52 0.77 11.61
C GLY A 341 -15.29 0.14 10.45
N GLU A 342 -16.20 0.86 9.81
CA GLU A 342 -16.91 0.36 8.63
C GLU A 342 -15.97 0.24 7.43
N CYS A 343 -16.28 -0.66 6.50
CA CYS A 343 -15.60 -0.73 5.21
C CYS A 343 -16.46 -0.05 4.14
N PRO A 344 -16.02 1.06 3.53
CA PRO A 344 -16.80 1.74 2.48
C PRO A 344 -17.12 0.84 1.29
N GLN A 345 -16.27 -0.13 0.97
CA GLN A 345 -16.53 -1.10 -0.10
C GLN A 345 -17.66 -2.08 0.25
N ASP A 346 -17.69 -2.59 1.49
CA ASP A 346 -18.77 -3.48 1.94
C ASP A 346 -20.09 -2.72 2.01
N VAL A 347 -20.04 -1.47 2.48
CA VAL A 347 -21.21 -0.57 2.49
C VAL A 347 -21.71 -0.34 1.06
N LYS A 348 -20.82 -0.06 0.11
CA LYS A 348 -21.18 0.10 -1.32
C LYS A 348 -21.82 -1.17 -1.86
N ALA A 349 -21.23 -2.34 -1.59
CA ALA A 349 -21.72 -3.63 -2.07
C ALA A 349 -23.12 -3.96 -1.53
N ASN A 350 -23.36 -3.74 -0.23
CA ASN A 350 -24.66 -3.98 0.41
C ASN A 350 -25.77 -3.06 -0.13
N ILE A 351 -25.42 -1.81 -0.46
CA ILE A 351 -26.38 -0.85 -1.03
C ILE A 351 -26.67 -1.18 -2.50
N SER A 352 -25.64 -1.55 -3.27
CA SER A 352 -25.81 -1.99 -4.65
C SER A 352 -26.64 -3.27 -4.75
N SER A 353 -26.51 -4.23 -3.82
CA SER A 353 -27.40 -5.41 -3.79
C SER A 353 -28.86 -5.07 -3.49
N SER A 354 -29.12 -3.89 -2.91
CA SER A 354 -30.46 -3.37 -2.65
C SER A 354 -31.03 -2.54 -3.81
N GLY A 355 -30.32 -2.49 -4.96
CA GLY A 355 -30.74 -1.78 -6.16
C GLY A 355 -30.61 -0.25 -6.09
N LYS A 356 -29.93 0.29 -5.07
CA LYS A 356 -29.73 1.73 -4.87
C LYS A 356 -28.33 2.17 -5.29
N HIS A 357 -28.23 3.38 -5.83
CA HIS A 357 -26.94 3.99 -6.16
C HIS A 357 -26.34 4.68 -4.92
N CYS A 358 -25.10 4.36 -4.58
CA CYS A 358 -24.37 4.96 -3.46
C CYS A 358 -23.18 5.77 -3.98
N MET A 359 -23.09 7.04 -3.59
CA MET A 359 -21.88 7.85 -3.73
C MET A 359 -21.23 8.06 -2.37
N PHE A 360 -19.92 8.34 -2.34
CA PHE A 360 -19.24 8.72 -1.12
C PHE A 360 -18.80 10.17 -1.21
N ALA A 361 -18.99 10.95 -0.17
CA ALA A 361 -18.55 12.33 -0.08
C ALA A 361 -17.61 12.54 1.09
N TYR A 362 -16.50 13.23 0.87
CA TYR A 362 -15.57 13.62 1.92
C TYR A 362 -15.65 15.12 2.12
N LYS A 363 -16.23 15.53 3.24
CA LYS A 363 -16.52 16.93 3.57
C LYS A 363 -16.28 17.19 5.06
N ARG A 364 -16.27 18.45 5.45
CA ARG A 364 -16.27 18.82 6.86
C ARG A 364 -17.53 18.30 7.54
N ILE A 365 -17.39 17.83 8.77
CA ILE A 365 -18.49 17.25 9.55
C ILE A 365 -19.61 18.27 9.77
N ASP A 366 -19.25 19.54 9.94
CA ASP A 366 -20.16 20.66 10.17
C ASP A 366 -20.70 21.33 8.89
N ALA A 367 -20.15 20.99 7.72
CA ALA A 367 -20.57 21.60 6.46
C ALA A 367 -21.97 21.13 6.04
N LYS A 368 -22.90 22.07 5.84
CA LYS A 368 -24.25 21.81 5.32
C LYS A 368 -24.26 21.98 3.81
N ILE A 369 -24.19 20.88 3.08
CA ILE A 369 -24.10 20.87 1.62
C ILE A 369 -25.40 20.28 1.05
N ALA A 370 -26.02 21.00 0.13
CA ALA A 370 -27.14 20.48 -0.65
C ALA A 370 -26.57 19.67 -1.83
N TRP A 371 -26.62 18.35 -1.72
CA TRP A 371 -26.13 17.46 -2.78
C TRP A 371 -27.08 17.45 -3.99
N PRO A 372 -26.54 17.34 -5.22
CA PRO A 372 -27.36 17.16 -6.40
C PRO A 372 -28.15 15.85 -6.27
N ARG A 373 -29.47 15.91 -6.47
CA ARG A 373 -30.32 14.72 -6.58
C ARG A 373 -30.05 14.11 -7.94
N ASN A 374 -29.75 12.81 -8.00
CA ASN A 374 -29.68 12.10 -9.27
C ASN A 374 -31.04 12.22 -9.97
N THR A 375 -31.14 13.10 -10.97
CA THR A 375 -32.24 13.07 -11.94
C THR A 375 -31.99 11.86 -12.82
N SER A 376 -32.40 10.69 -12.35
CA SER A 376 -32.64 9.57 -13.26
C SER A 376 -33.94 9.89 -14.00
N GLN A 377 -33.80 10.52 -15.17
CA GLN A 377 -34.76 10.41 -16.26
C GLN A 377 -34.06 9.76 -17.43
#